data_AF-A0A0M0KY68-F1
#
_entry.id   AF-A0A0M0KY68-F1
#
_cell.length_a   1.000
_cell.length_b   1.000
_cell.length_c   1.000
_cell.angle_alpha   90.00
_cell.angle_beta   90.00
_cell.angle_gamma   90.00
#
_symmetry.space_group_name_H-M   'P 1'
#
loop_
_entity.id
_entity.type
_entity.pdbx_description
1 polymer ?
#
loop_
_entity_poly.entity_id
_entity_poly.type
_entity_poly.pdbx_seq_one_letter_code
_entity_poly.pdbx_strand_id
1 'polypeptide(L)'
;MVRKTDEERLLELENKMKEMEAKKQQIAQRLKEKERKERTRRLIQIGAIFEKHFEIQGEEEAEKVALYLKSVFTKNRDKIANMTKDQLNQLREEQTNRT
;
A
#
# COMPACT_ATOMS: atom_id res chain seq x y z
N MET A 1 -48.24 14.47 -25.40
CA MET A 1 -46.94 14.63 -24.70
C MET A 1 -46.20 15.79 -25.34
N VAL A 2 -45.98 16.87 -24.61
CA VAL A 2 -45.18 18.01 -25.08
C VAL A 2 -43.75 17.52 -25.28
N ARG A 3 -43.22 17.62 -26.51
CA ARG A 3 -41.82 17.29 -26.78
C ARG A 3 -40.97 18.43 -26.25
N LYS A 4 -39.98 18.11 -25.41
CA LYS A 4 -38.98 19.08 -24.93
C LYS A 4 -38.32 19.81 -26.09
N THR A 5 -38.06 21.09 -25.91
CA THR A 5 -37.30 21.87 -26.90
C THR A 5 -35.85 21.38 -26.94
N ASP A 6 -35.14 21.65 -28.04
CA ASP A 6 -33.74 21.25 -28.15
C ASP A 6 -32.84 21.96 -27.13
N GLU A 7 -33.23 23.16 -26.68
CA GLU A 7 -32.57 23.91 -25.59
C GLU A 7 -32.74 23.21 -24.22
N GLU A 8 -33.94 22.73 -23.90
CA GLU A 8 -34.20 21.96 -22.68
C GLU A 8 -33.40 20.65 -22.66
N ARG A 9 -33.29 19.98 -23.82
CA ARG A 9 -32.47 18.78 -23.97
C ARG A 9 -30.99 19.07 -23.79
N LEU A 10 -30.50 20.21 -24.29
CA LEU A 10 -29.13 20.64 -24.11
C LEU A 10 -28.81 20.90 -22.64
N LEU A 11 -29.68 21.63 -21.93
CA LEU A 11 -29.53 21.90 -20.50
C LEU A 11 -29.54 20.61 -19.67
N GLU A 12 -30.38 19.64 -20.01
CA GLU A 12 -30.38 18.32 -19.36
C GLU A 12 -29.07 17.55 -19.56
N LEU A 13 -28.46 17.65 -20.73
CA LEU A 13 -27.16 17.04 -21.00
C LEU A 13 -26.06 17.72 -20.19
N GLU A 14 -26.05 19.05 -20.09
CA GLU A 14 -25.10 19.79 -19.27
C GLU A 14 -25.20 19.44 -17.79
N ASN A 15 -26.42 19.37 -17.25
CA ASN A 15 -26.65 18.97 -15.86
C ASN A 15 -26.16 17.54 -15.60
N LYS A 16 -26.43 16.60 -16.51
CA LYS A 16 -25.91 15.23 -16.43
C LYS A 16 -24.39 15.19 -16.47
N MET A 17 -23.75 16.00 -17.31
CA MET A 17 -22.27 16.07 -17.36
C MET A 17 -21.71 16.57 -16.03
N LYS A 18 -22.29 17.62 -15.43
CA LYS A 18 -21.88 18.14 -14.12
C LYS A 18 -22.03 17.08 -13.01
N GLU A 19 -23.15 16.37 -12.99
CA GLU A 19 -23.35 15.27 -12.03
C GLU A 19 -22.33 14.14 -12.22
N MET A 20 -22.04 13.77 -13.47
CA MET A 20 -21.07 12.72 -13.79
C MET A 20 -19.65 13.14 -13.42
N GLU A 21 -19.30 14.40 -13.61
CA GLU A 21 -18.00 14.95 -13.20
C GLU A 21 -17.85 14.95 -11.68
N ALA A 22 -18.89 15.37 -10.95
CA ALA A 22 -18.90 15.28 -9.48
C ALA A 22 -18.73 13.83 -8.99
N LYS A 23 -19.45 12.87 -9.59
CA LYS A 23 -19.29 11.44 -9.28
C LYS A 23 -17.88 10.94 -9.58
N LYS A 24 -17.29 11.34 -10.71
CA LYS A 24 -15.90 11.00 -11.06
C LYS A 24 -14.92 11.50 -10.01
N GLN A 25 -15.07 12.75 -9.57
CA GLN A 25 -14.20 13.32 -8.52
C GLN A 25 -14.34 12.58 -7.19
N GLN A 26 -15.58 12.26 -6.77
CA GLN A 26 -15.83 11.47 -5.56
C GLN A 26 -15.18 10.08 -5.61
N ILE A 27 -15.31 9.39 -6.75
CA ILE A 27 -14.69 8.07 -6.94
C ILE A 27 -13.15 8.19 -6.90
N ALA A 28 -12.58 9.19 -7.57
CA ALA A 28 -11.14 9.43 -7.56
C ALA A 28 -10.59 9.70 -6.15
N GLN A 29 -11.33 10.44 -5.31
CA GLN A 29 -10.96 10.67 -3.91
C GLN A 29 -10.99 9.37 -3.10
N ARG A 30 -12.05 8.56 -3.25
CA ARG A 30 -12.17 7.25 -2.58
C ARG A 30 -11.04 6.29 -2.95
N LEU A 31 -10.63 6.29 -4.23
CA LEU A 31 -9.49 5.48 -4.69
C LEU A 31 -8.19 5.92 -4.02
N LYS A 32 -7.92 7.23 -3.96
CA LYS A 32 -6.72 7.77 -3.28
C LYS A 32 -6.71 7.45 -1.79
N GLU A 33 -7.85 7.54 -1.12
CA GLU A 33 -7.95 7.18 0.30
C GLU A 33 -7.70 5.69 0.54
N LYS A 34 -8.27 4.83 -0.32
CA LYS A 34 -8.03 3.38 -0.24
C LYS A 34 -6.54 3.06 -0.39
N GLU A 35 -5.88 3.64 -1.40
CA GLU A 35 -4.45 3.47 -1.62
C GLU A 35 -3.62 3.94 -0.42
N ARG A 36 -3.96 5.09 0.18
CA ARG A 36 -3.30 5.61 1.39
C ARG A 36 -3.46 4.66 2.58
N LYS A 37 -4.67 4.14 2.81
CA LYS A 37 -4.94 3.19 3.89
C LYS A 37 -4.17 1.89 3.70
N GLU A 38 -4.16 1.34 2.49
CA GLU A 38 -3.42 0.13 2.16
C GLU A 38 -1.91 0.32 2.31
N ARG A 39 -1.37 1.45 1.83
CA ARG A 39 0.04 1.81 2.00
C ARG A 39 0.41 1.95 3.49
N THR A 40 -0.40 2.67 4.26
CA THR A 40 -0.15 2.88 5.71
C THR A 40 -0.18 1.55 6.46
N ARG A 41 -1.18 0.70 6.20
CA ARG A 41 -1.27 -0.65 6.78
C ARG A 41 -0.02 -1.46 6.48
N ARG A 42 0.45 -1.44 5.22
CA ARG A 42 1.68 -2.14 4.81
C ARG A 42 2.90 -1.62 5.54
N LEU A 43 3.07 -0.30 5.64
CA LEU A 43 4.20 0.31 6.34
C LEU A 43 4.22 -0.07 7.82
N ILE A 44 3.06 -0.04 8.50
CA ILE A 44 2.96 -0.44 9.91
C ILE A 44 3.33 -1.92 10.08
N GLN A 45 2.81 -2.80 9.21
CA GLN A 45 3.12 -4.23 9.29
C GLN A 45 4.61 -4.51 9.08
N ILE A 46 5.24 -3.86 8.10
CA ILE A 46 6.68 -3.98 7.85
C ILE A 46 7.47 -3.41 9.04
N GLY A 47 7.12 -2.22 9.51
CA GLY A 47 7.75 -1.58 10.66
C GLY A 47 7.71 -2.46 11.91
N ALA A 48 6.53 -3.01 12.23
CA ALA A 48 6.37 -3.91 13.38
C ALA A 48 7.21 -5.19 13.27
N ILE A 49 7.43 -5.73 12.06
CA ILE A 49 8.33 -6.88 11.86
C ILE A 49 9.77 -6.47 12.16
N PHE A 50 10.22 -5.32 11.68
CA PHE A 50 11.60 -4.86 11.91
C PHE A 50 11.84 -4.48 13.37
N GLU A 51 10.91 -3.75 13.99
CA GLU A 51 10.97 -3.41 15.41
C GLU A 51 11.06 -4.66 16.28
N LYS A 52 10.28 -5.71 16.00
CA LYS A 52 10.32 -6.97 16.74
C LYS A 52 11.66 -7.71 16.64
N HIS A 53 12.30 -7.71 15.48
CA HIS A 53 13.51 -8.54 15.25
C HIS A 53 14.81 -7.80 15.45
N PHE A 54 14.80 -6.47 15.33
CA PHE A 54 16.01 -5.64 15.43
C PHE A 54 15.97 -4.65 16.59
N GLU A 55 14.87 -4.61 17.36
CA GLU A 55 14.67 -3.71 18.52
C GLU A 55 14.87 -2.22 18.17
N ILE A 56 14.59 -1.86 16.91
CA ILE A 56 14.77 -0.51 16.39
C ILE A 56 13.54 0.34 16.72
N GLN A 57 13.75 1.46 17.41
CA GLN A 57 12.69 2.43 17.72
C GLN A 57 12.93 3.80 17.06
N GLY A 58 14.15 4.08 16.61
CA GLY A 58 14.54 5.36 16.00
C GLY A 58 14.71 5.31 14.48
N GLU A 59 14.42 6.43 13.81
CA GLU A 59 14.60 6.57 12.35
C GLU A 59 16.08 6.42 11.94
N GLU A 60 17.02 6.96 12.71
CA GLU A 60 18.45 6.89 12.42
C GLU A 60 19.00 5.46 12.51
N GLU A 61 18.55 4.70 13.51
CA GLU A 61 18.91 3.28 13.66
C GLU A 61 18.32 2.44 12.53
N ALA A 62 17.07 2.71 12.15
CA ALA A 62 16.43 2.07 11.00
C ALA A 62 17.22 2.32 9.71
N GLU A 63 17.70 3.55 9.50
CA GLU A 63 18.51 3.89 8.34
C GLU A 63 19.87 3.17 8.34
N LYS A 64 20.57 3.12 9.48
CA LYS A 64 21.85 2.39 9.61
C LYS A 64 21.68 0.90 9.27
N VAL A 65 20.65 0.26 9.83
CA VAL A 65 20.34 -1.15 9.56
C VAL A 65 19.96 -1.35 8.09
N ALA A 66 19.14 -0.46 7.51
CA ALA A 66 18.77 -0.54 6.10
C ALA A 66 19.99 -0.41 5.18
N LEU A 67 20.90 0.52 5.44
CA LEU A 67 22.12 0.71 4.65
C LEU A 67 23.05 -0.50 4.75
N TYR A 68 23.24 -1.04 5.96
CA TYR A 68 24.05 -2.24 6.18
C TYR A 68 23.46 -3.45 5.45
N LEU A 69 22.16 -3.70 5.62
CA LEU A 69 21.45 -4.83 5.03
C LEU A 69 21.27 -4.71 3.52
N LYS A 70 21.30 -3.50 2.94
CA LYS A 70 21.12 -3.30 1.49
C LYS A 70 22.07 -4.17 0.67
N SER A 71 23.33 -4.24 1.05
CA SER A 71 24.35 -5.02 0.34
C SER A 71 24.16 -6.53 0.47
N VAL A 72 23.65 -6.99 1.62
CA VAL A 72 23.38 -8.40 1.90
C VAL A 72 22.10 -8.85 1.19
N PHE A 73 21.08 -8.00 1.20
CA PHE A 73 19.80 -8.24 0.56
C PHE A 73 19.93 -8.32 -0.97
N THR A 74 20.68 -7.41 -1.60
CA THR A 74 20.86 -7.44 -3.06
C THR A 74 21.59 -8.70 -3.52
N LYS A 75 22.59 -9.17 -2.77
CA LYS A 75 23.34 -10.39 -3.07
C LYS A 75 22.51 -11.67 -2.91
N ASN A 76 21.54 -11.67 -2.00
CA ASN A 76 20.72 -12.85 -1.67
C ASN A 76 19.27 -12.72 -2.14
N ARG A 77 18.97 -11.75 -3.02
CA ARG A 77 17.61 -11.38 -3.41
C ARG A 77 16.80 -12.58 -3.89
N ASP A 78 17.38 -13.40 -4.75
CA ASP A 78 16.69 -14.55 -5.34
C ASP A 78 16.43 -15.65 -4.31
N LYS A 79 17.35 -15.85 -3.36
CA LYS A 79 17.17 -16.82 -2.27
C LYS A 79 16.06 -16.38 -1.31
N ILE A 80 16.02 -15.10 -0.98
CA ILE A 80 14.99 -14.53 -0.09
C ILE A 80 13.62 -14.56 -0.78
N ALA A 81 13.56 -14.19 -2.07
CA ALA A 81 12.32 -14.13 -2.84
C ALA A 81 11.69 -15.51 -3.06
N ASN A 82 12.51 -16.56 -3.20
CA ASN A 82 12.04 -17.92 -3.46
C ASN A 82 11.90 -18.78 -2.19
N MET A 83 12.06 -18.20 -1.00
CA MET A 83 11.89 -18.91 0.26
C MET A 83 10.43 -19.34 0.44
N THR A 84 10.19 -20.62 0.67
CA THR A 84 8.83 -21.12 0.88
C THR A 84 8.33 -20.75 2.27
N LYS A 85 7.01 -20.76 2.46
CA LYS A 85 6.38 -20.49 3.77
C LYS A 85 6.87 -21.47 4.84
N ASP A 86 7.08 -22.73 4.48
CA ASP A 86 7.54 -23.77 5.40
C ASP A 86 8.98 -23.51 5.83
N GLN A 87 9.85 -23.11 4.90
CA GLN A 87 11.23 -22.70 5.20
C GLN A 87 11.27 -21.46 6.10
N LEU A 88 10.38 -20.49 5.87
CA LEU A 88 10.28 -19.30 6.72
C LEU A 88 9.83 -19.66 8.15
N ASN A 89 8.87 -20.57 8.30
CA ASN A 89 8.39 -21.01 9.61
C ASN A 89 9.47 -21.76 10.39
N GLN A 90 10.19 -22.67 9.72
CA GLN A 90 11.35 -23.37 10.30
C GLN A 90 12.42 -22.39 10.80
N LEU A 91 12.78 -21.40 9.97
CA LEU A 91 13.75 -20.38 10.36
C LEU A 91 13.27 -19.57 11.58
N ARG A 92 11.97 -19.23 11.65
CA ARG A 92 11.41 -18.51 12.80
C ARG A 92 11.50 -19.33 14.10
N GLU A 93 11.23 -20.63 14.03
CA GLU A 93 11.34 -21.55 15.17
C GLU A 93 12.80 -21.69 15.64
N GLU A 94 13.74 -21.83 14.70
CA GLU A 94 15.17 -21.90 15.01
C GLU A 94 15.69 -20.64 15.70
N GLN A 95 15.25 -19.46 15.27
CA GLN A 95 15.65 -18.18 15.89
C GLN A 95 15.01 -18.00 17.27
N THR A 96 13.75 -18.43 17.43
CA THR A 96 13.04 -18.35 18.72
C THR A 96 13.67 -19.27 19.77
N ASN A 97 14.14 -20.46 19.36
CA ASN A 97 14.78 -21.42 20.28
C ASN A 97 16.23 -21.11 20.63
N ARG A 98 16.86 -20.14 19.93
CA ARG A 98 18.25 -19.70 20.17
C ARG A 98 18.35 -18.48 21.10
N THR A 99 17.23 -17.86 21.43
CA THR A 99 17.13 -16.67 22.30
C THR A 99 16.59 -17.09 23.65
#